data_AF-A0A1I1FY72-F1
#
_entry.id   AF-A0A1I1FY72-F1
#
_cell.length_a   1.000
_cell.length_b   1.000
_cell.length_c   1.000
_cell.angle_alpha   90.00
_cell.angle_beta   90.00
_cell.angle_gamma   90.00
#
_symmetry.space_group_name_H-M   'P 1'
#
loop_
_entity.id
_entity.type
_entity.pdbx_description
1 polymer ?
#
loop_
_entity_poly.entity_id
_entity_poly.type
_entity_poly.pdbx_seq_one_letter_code
_entity_poly.pdbx_strand_id
1 'polypeptide(L)'
;MTNNDLLYKIHTIFDHSTDDMIKIFKLAEKTVTSEQVGSWVLKVDDEGCVTCDDENLESFLNGYIVHKRGPSDKGLPGLSKKLNNNIILNKLKIALNLKAEDLIKHFQLAGLTLSKHEISAFFRKPGNKHYKACTDQTLECFMKGVTLNNTTEG
;
A
#
# COMPACT_ATOMS: atom_id res chain seq x y z
N MET A 1 -1.78 -2.12 -11.85
CA MET A 1 -1.01 -1.14 -11.05
C MET A 1 0.37 -1.69 -10.75
N THR A 2 1.42 -0.92 -11.02
CA THR A 2 2.82 -1.27 -10.71
C THR A 2 3.24 -0.85 -9.30
N ASN A 3 4.42 -1.26 -8.87
CA ASN A 3 5.00 -0.84 -7.58
C ASN A 3 5.25 0.68 -7.54
N ASN A 4 5.76 1.23 -8.64
CA ASN A 4 5.95 2.68 -8.83
C ASN A 4 4.62 3.43 -8.73
N ASP A 5 3.56 2.95 -9.42
CA ASP A 5 2.23 3.58 -9.34
C ASP A 5 1.70 3.65 -7.91
N LEU A 6 1.93 2.58 -7.13
CA LEU A 6 1.48 2.54 -5.74
C LEU A 6 2.29 3.52 -4.87
N LEU A 7 3.61 3.56 -5.01
CA LEU A 7 4.45 4.52 -4.28
C LEU A 7 4.07 5.96 -4.63
N TYR A 8 3.93 6.27 -5.93
CA TYR A 8 3.49 7.58 -6.39
C TYR A 8 2.13 7.97 -5.81
N LYS A 9 1.17 7.04 -5.79
CA LYS A 9 -0.16 7.28 -5.19
C LYS A 9 -0.05 7.55 -3.69
N ILE A 10 0.75 6.79 -2.94
CA ILE A 10 0.92 7.02 -1.49
C ILE A 10 1.59 8.38 -1.23
N HIS A 11 2.66 8.69 -1.99
CA HIS A 11 3.35 9.98 -1.94
C HIS A 11 2.36 11.15 -2.15
N THR A 12 1.54 11.06 -3.20
CA THR A 12 0.62 12.15 -3.58
C THR A 12 -0.64 12.23 -2.71
N ILE A 13 -1.25 11.10 -2.33
CA ILE A 13 -2.51 11.09 -1.54
C ILE A 13 -2.27 11.59 -0.11
N PHE A 14 -1.11 11.27 0.47
CA PHE A 14 -0.80 11.60 1.86
C PHE A 14 0.23 12.73 2.02
N ASP A 15 0.52 13.44 0.92
CA ASP A 15 1.45 14.58 0.87
C ASP A 15 2.80 14.31 1.54
N HIS A 16 3.39 13.15 1.22
CA HIS A 16 4.70 12.79 1.73
C HIS A 16 5.79 13.37 0.84
N SER A 17 6.69 14.17 1.40
CA SER A 17 7.89 14.61 0.67
C SER A 17 8.86 13.43 0.43
N THR A 18 9.81 13.59 -0.49
CA THR A 18 10.93 12.65 -0.67
C THR A 18 11.65 12.35 0.65
N ASP A 19 11.88 13.38 1.48
CA ASP A 19 12.52 13.22 2.79
C ASP A 19 11.67 12.39 3.75
N ASP A 20 10.34 12.53 3.72
CA ASP A 20 9.45 11.71 4.54
C ASP A 20 9.45 10.25 4.08
N MET A 21 9.45 10.02 2.77
CA MET A 21 9.57 8.68 2.19
C MET A 21 10.88 8.00 2.62
N ILE A 22 12.01 8.72 2.62
CA ILE A 22 13.30 8.21 3.13
C ILE A 22 13.21 7.85 4.61
N LYS A 23 12.59 8.71 5.43
CA LYS A 23 12.37 8.41 6.86
C LYS A 23 11.50 7.16 7.04
N ILE A 24 10.47 6.99 6.20
CA ILE A 24 9.61 5.81 6.21
C ILE A 24 10.41 4.54 5.88
N PHE A 25 11.26 4.54 4.85
CA PHE A 25 12.16 3.42 4.56
C PHE A 25 13.09 3.11 5.74
N LYS A 26 13.63 4.14 6.39
CA LYS A 26 14.50 3.98 7.56
C LYS A 26 13.80 3.30 8.73
N LEU A 27 12.50 3.52 8.92
CA LEU A 27 11.71 2.80 9.93
C LEU A 27 11.61 1.29 9.64
N ALA A 28 11.84 0.87 8.40
CA ALA A 28 11.96 -0.52 8.00
C ALA A 28 13.42 -1.02 7.93
N GLU A 29 14.35 -0.28 8.54
CA GLU A 29 15.79 -0.56 8.52
C GLU A 29 16.41 -0.59 7.09
N LYS A 30 15.72 0.01 6.11
CA LYS A 30 16.18 0.11 4.73
C LYS A 30 16.75 1.52 4.49
N THR A 31 17.99 1.59 4.02
CA THR A 31 18.62 2.86 3.62
C THR A 31 18.44 3.05 2.12
N VAL A 32 17.92 4.21 1.72
CA VAL A 32 17.70 4.61 0.32
C VAL A 32 18.12 6.07 0.13
N THR A 33 18.50 6.45 -1.10
CA THR A 33 18.88 7.82 -1.44
C THR A 33 17.68 8.64 -1.93
N SER A 34 17.80 9.97 -1.91
CA SER A 34 16.81 10.87 -2.50
C SER A 34 16.62 10.64 -4.00
N GLU A 35 17.68 10.26 -4.71
CA GLU A 35 17.64 9.95 -6.15
C GLU A 35 16.85 8.66 -6.41
N GLN A 36 17.06 7.62 -5.60
CA GLN A 36 16.30 6.37 -5.68
C GLN A 36 14.82 6.61 -5.42
N VAL A 37 14.48 7.29 -4.32
CA VAL A 37 13.09 7.61 -4.01
C VAL A 37 12.47 8.48 -5.11
N GLY A 38 13.19 9.51 -5.56
CA GLY A 38 12.76 10.40 -6.63
C GLY A 38 12.40 9.62 -7.91
N SER A 39 13.29 8.74 -8.37
CA SER A 39 13.04 7.90 -9.56
C SER A 39 11.92 6.87 -9.39
N TRP A 40 11.60 6.46 -8.16
CA TRP A 40 10.51 5.51 -7.89
C TRP A 40 9.12 6.16 -7.84
N VAL A 41 9.04 7.43 -7.46
CA VAL A 41 7.80 8.21 -7.38
C VAL A 41 7.57 9.08 -8.63
N LEU A 42 8.18 8.72 -9.76
CA LEU A 42 7.80 9.25 -11.06
C LEU A 42 6.64 8.45 -11.65
N LYS A 43 5.89 9.04 -12.58
CA LYS A 43 4.95 8.25 -13.37
C LYS A 43 5.75 7.31 -14.28
N VAL A 44 5.19 6.15 -14.59
CA VAL A 44 5.88 5.08 -15.33
C VAL A 44 6.42 5.55 -16.70
N ASP A 45 5.78 6.54 -17.32
CA ASP A 45 6.17 7.08 -18.63
C ASP A 45 7.11 8.31 -18.55
N ASP A 46 7.47 8.78 -17.34
CA ASP A 46 8.33 9.95 -17.17
C ASP A 46 9.82 9.56 -17.34
N GLU A 47 10.60 10.47 -17.95
CA GLU A 47 12.05 10.30 -18.10
C GLU A 47 12.73 10.18 -16.73
N GLY A 48 13.59 9.17 -16.57
CA GLY A 48 14.26 8.88 -15.30
C GLY A 48 13.47 7.98 -14.33
N CYS A 49 12.27 7.53 -14.71
CA CYS A 49 11.54 6.52 -13.94
C CYS A 49 12.34 5.20 -13.90
N VAL A 50 12.60 4.71 -12.69
CA VAL A 50 13.27 3.43 -12.45
C VAL A 50 12.28 2.48 -11.79
N THR A 51 12.26 1.21 -12.20
CA THR A 51 11.38 0.21 -11.60
C THR A 51 11.69 0.02 -10.11
N CYS A 52 10.67 0.15 -9.27
CA CYS A 52 10.74 -0.26 -7.86
C CYS A 52 10.42 -1.75 -7.73
N ASP A 53 11.35 -2.55 -7.22
CA ASP A 53 11.12 -3.98 -7.02
C ASP A 53 10.22 -4.29 -5.81
N ASP A 54 9.80 -5.54 -5.71
CA ASP A 54 8.91 -6.02 -4.65
C ASP A 54 9.53 -5.87 -3.26
N GLU A 55 10.85 -6.05 -3.14
CA GLU A 55 11.56 -5.94 -1.87
C GLU A 55 11.49 -4.49 -1.34
N ASN A 56 11.82 -3.52 -2.21
CA ASN A 56 11.80 -2.11 -1.85
C ASN A 56 10.37 -1.64 -1.55
N LEU A 57 9.38 -2.03 -2.36
CA LEU A 57 7.99 -1.68 -2.05
C LEU A 57 7.53 -2.29 -0.72
N GLU A 58 7.86 -3.56 -0.46
CA GLU A 58 7.44 -4.21 0.78
C GLU A 58 8.13 -3.61 2.01
N SER A 59 9.42 -3.27 1.91
CA SER A 59 10.15 -2.51 2.93
C SER A 59 9.50 -1.16 3.19
N PHE A 60 9.14 -0.41 2.13
CA PHE A 60 8.41 0.85 2.29
C PHE A 60 7.09 0.65 3.04
N LEU A 61 6.27 -0.32 2.63
CA LEU A 61 4.97 -0.59 3.28
C LEU A 61 5.13 -1.03 4.74
N ASN A 62 6.18 -1.78 5.09
CA ASN A 62 6.51 -2.10 6.48
C ASN A 62 6.86 -0.84 7.28
N GLY A 63 7.70 0.02 6.72
CA GLY A 63 8.05 1.31 7.32
C GLY A 63 6.81 2.20 7.46
N TYR A 64 5.89 2.14 6.49
CA TYR A 64 4.67 2.92 6.48
C TYR A 64 3.70 2.50 7.59
N ILE A 65 3.64 1.20 7.91
CA ILE A 65 2.93 0.71 9.10
C ILE A 65 3.50 1.36 10.37
N VAL A 66 4.83 1.35 10.53
CA VAL A 66 5.48 1.97 11.70
C VAL A 66 5.25 3.48 11.73
N HIS A 67 5.33 4.15 10.58
CA HIS A 67 5.10 5.59 10.48
C HIS A 67 3.69 5.98 10.94
N LYS A 68 2.65 5.23 10.54
CA LYS A 68 1.27 5.55 10.89
C LYS A 68 0.84 5.04 12.26
N ARG A 69 1.48 4.00 12.79
CA ARG A 69 1.01 3.30 14.01
C ARG A 69 1.99 3.24 15.16
N GLY A 70 3.22 3.69 14.94
CA GLY A 70 4.33 3.50 15.86
C GLY A 70 4.93 2.09 15.78
N PRO A 71 6.05 1.87 16.50
CA PRO A 71 6.71 0.58 16.59
C PRO A 71 5.82 -0.45 17.31
N SER A 72 6.05 -1.72 16.99
CA SER A 72 5.34 -2.87 17.57
C SER A 72 6.33 -3.74 18.33
N ASP A 73 5.92 -4.30 19.47
CA ASP A 73 6.74 -5.26 20.25
C ASP A 73 7.10 -6.52 19.45
N LYS A 74 6.34 -6.81 18.39
CA LYS A 74 6.59 -7.94 17.48
C LYS A 74 7.66 -7.65 16.42
N GLY A 75 8.20 -6.42 16.39
CA GLY A 75 9.09 -5.95 15.34
C GLY A 75 8.40 -5.69 14.01
N LEU A 76 9.21 -5.47 12.97
CA LEU A 76 8.75 -5.29 11.59
C LEU A 76 8.18 -6.59 11.03
N PRO A 77 7.12 -6.53 10.18
CA PRO A 77 6.70 -7.70 9.43
C PRO A 77 7.83 -8.20 8.53
N GLY A 78 8.06 -9.52 8.50
CA GLY A 78 9.04 -10.10 7.57
C GLY A 78 8.66 -9.83 6.11
N LEU A 79 9.67 -9.80 5.25
CA LEU A 79 9.48 -9.71 3.80
C LEU A 79 8.89 -11.01 3.25
N SER A 80 8.00 -10.87 2.27
CA SER A 80 7.38 -11.97 1.58
C SER A 80 8.32 -12.56 0.53
N LYS A 81 8.16 -13.85 0.20
CA LYS A 81 8.90 -14.46 -0.91
C LYS A 81 8.53 -13.88 -2.27
N LYS A 82 7.29 -13.42 -2.39
CA LYS A 82 6.73 -12.79 -3.59
C LYS A 82 5.63 -11.85 -3.15
N LEU A 83 5.78 -10.56 -3.45
CA LEU A 83 4.77 -9.57 -3.13
C LEU A 83 3.56 -9.78 -4.06
N ASN A 84 2.37 -9.58 -3.51
CA ASN A 84 1.13 -9.62 -4.28
C ASN A 84 0.11 -8.64 -3.67
N ASN A 85 -0.96 -8.38 -4.42
CA ASN A 85 -1.96 -7.40 -4.03
C ASN A 85 -2.69 -7.73 -2.72
N ASN A 86 -2.84 -9.01 -2.34
CA ASN A 86 -3.41 -9.38 -1.04
C ASN A 86 -2.50 -8.93 0.10
N ILE A 87 -1.19 -9.12 -0.05
CA ILE A 87 -0.18 -8.68 0.93
C ILE A 87 -0.16 -7.15 0.99
N ILE A 88 -0.12 -6.48 -0.16
CA ILE A 88 -0.15 -5.02 -0.25
C ILE A 88 -1.40 -4.45 0.44
N LEU A 89 -2.59 -4.94 0.07
CA LEU A 89 -3.86 -4.51 0.65
C LEU A 89 -3.87 -4.72 2.17
N ASN A 90 -3.32 -5.84 2.66
CA ASN A 90 -3.23 -6.10 4.09
C ASN A 90 -2.28 -5.12 4.80
N LYS A 91 -1.12 -4.80 4.22
CA LYS A 91 -0.19 -3.83 4.81
C LYS A 91 -0.79 -2.43 4.83
N LEU A 92 -1.48 -2.01 3.77
CA LEU A 92 -2.19 -0.72 3.71
C LEU A 92 -3.33 -0.66 4.72
N LYS A 93 -4.15 -1.71 4.82
CA LYS A 93 -5.20 -1.84 5.83
C LYS A 93 -4.62 -1.68 7.24
N ILE A 94 -3.50 -2.36 7.52
CA ILE A 94 -2.83 -2.27 8.81
C ILE A 94 -2.33 -0.85 9.04
N ALA A 95 -1.59 -0.25 8.10
CA ALA A 95 -1.00 1.09 8.22
C ALA A 95 -2.07 2.16 8.46
N LEU A 96 -3.15 2.12 7.68
CA LEU A 96 -4.25 3.09 7.76
C LEU A 96 -5.29 2.76 8.85
N ASN A 97 -5.02 1.74 9.69
CA ASN A 97 -5.89 1.30 10.78
C ASN A 97 -7.35 1.00 10.34
N LEU A 98 -7.52 0.43 9.15
CA LEU A 98 -8.84 0.20 8.55
C LEU A 98 -9.50 -1.07 9.08
N LYS A 99 -10.78 -0.95 9.46
CA LYS A 99 -11.66 -2.09 9.73
C LYS A 99 -12.31 -2.57 8.43
N ALA A 100 -13.05 -3.68 8.52
CA ALA A 100 -13.73 -4.23 7.35
C ALA A 100 -14.73 -3.23 6.76
N GLU A 101 -15.43 -2.50 7.62
CA GLU A 101 -16.38 -1.46 7.25
C GLU A 101 -15.70 -0.30 6.49
N ASP A 102 -14.50 0.11 6.91
CA ASP A 102 -13.76 1.19 6.26
C ASP A 102 -13.27 0.76 4.87
N LEU A 103 -12.79 -0.49 4.74
CA LEU A 103 -12.45 -1.05 3.44
C LEU A 103 -13.66 -1.05 2.50
N ILE A 104 -14.83 -1.51 2.96
CA ILE A 104 -16.07 -1.51 2.17
C ILE A 104 -16.40 -0.09 1.69
N LYS A 105 -16.30 0.92 2.58
CA LYS A 105 -16.55 2.32 2.22
C LYS A 105 -15.60 2.78 1.11
N HIS A 106 -14.29 2.53 1.23
CA HIS A 106 -13.35 2.91 0.17
C HIS A 106 -13.67 2.24 -1.16
N PHE A 107 -13.93 0.93 -1.17
CA PHE A 107 -14.33 0.24 -2.40
C PHE A 107 -15.62 0.82 -2.99
N GLN A 108 -16.62 1.12 -2.14
CA GLN A 108 -17.89 1.70 -2.55
C GLN A 108 -17.73 3.10 -3.15
N LEU A 109 -16.86 3.95 -2.59
CA LEU A 109 -16.52 5.26 -3.17
C LEU A 109 -15.94 5.13 -4.59
N ALA A 110 -15.22 4.05 -4.85
CA ALA A 110 -14.68 3.75 -6.18
C ALA A 110 -15.68 3.04 -7.12
N GLY A 111 -16.92 2.80 -6.68
CA GLY A 111 -17.96 2.11 -7.44
C GLY A 111 -17.95 0.59 -7.33
N LEU A 112 -17.17 0.01 -6.42
CA LEU A 112 -17.10 -1.44 -6.18
C LEU A 112 -17.77 -1.80 -4.84
N THR A 113 -18.92 -2.45 -4.90
CA THR A 113 -19.61 -2.91 -3.68
C THR A 113 -19.13 -4.31 -3.31
N LEU A 114 -18.61 -4.46 -2.08
CA LEU A 114 -18.16 -5.75 -1.53
C LEU A 114 -18.82 -6.02 -0.19
N SER A 115 -19.20 -7.27 0.04
CA SER A 115 -19.69 -7.72 1.34
C SER A 115 -18.55 -7.94 2.35
N LYS A 116 -18.88 -8.00 3.65
CA LYS A 116 -17.91 -8.36 4.70
C LYS A 116 -17.22 -9.71 4.45
N HIS A 117 -17.94 -10.66 3.87
CA HIS A 117 -17.40 -11.98 3.53
C HIS A 117 -16.34 -11.88 2.43
N GLU A 118 -16.60 -11.08 1.39
CA GLU A 118 -15.62 -10.86 0.31
C GLU A 118 -14.39 -10.10 0.79
N ILE A 119 -14.55 -9.11 1.67
CA ILE A 119 -13.41 -8.45 2.33
C ILE A 119 -12.59 -9.45 3.13
N SER A 120 -13.25 -10.31 3.92
CA SER A 120 -12.55 -11.34 4.70
C SER A 120 -11.76 -12.30 3.81
N ALA A 121 -12.27 -12.61 2.61
CA ALA A 121 -11.65 -13.54 1.67
C ALA A 121 -10.26 -13.09 1.19
N PHE A 122 -10.02 -11.77 1.05
CA PHE A 122 -8.71 -11.24 0.66
C PHE A 122 -7.61 -11.47 1.70
N PHE A 123 -7.97 -11.65 2.96
CA PHE A 123 -7.02 -11.79 4.06
C PHE A 123 -6.87 -13.24 4.55
N ARG A 124 -7.44 -14.22 3.82
CA ARG A 124 -7.21 -15.64 4.09
C ARG A 124 -5.85 -16.07 3.54
N LYS A 125 -5.31 -17.17 4.07
CA LYS A 125 -4.07 -17.76 3.53
C LYS A 125 -4.34 -18.38 2.15
N PRO A 126 -3.37 -18.30 1.21
CA PRO A 126 -3.44 -19.07 -0.04
C PRO A 126 -3.70 -20.56 0.23
N GLY A 127 -4.58 -21.18 -0.56
CA GLY A 127 -5.03 -22.57 -0.38
C GLY A 127 -6.26 -22.74 0.50
N ASN A 128 -6.75 -21.69 1.18
CA ASN A 128 -8.04 -21.74 1.86
C ASN A 128 -9.20 -21.73 0.83
N LYS A 129 -10.25 -22.54 1.06
CA LYS A 129 -11.44 -22.58 0.17
C LYS A 129 -12.19 -21.25 0.01
N HIS A 130 -12.00 -20.33 0.95
CA HIS A 130 -12.57 -18.98 0.93
C HIS A 130 -11.51 -17.90 0.67
N TYR A 131 -10.34 -18.28 0.16
CA TYR A 131 -9.34 -17.33 -0.31
C TYR A 131 -9.81 -16.69 -1.63
N LYS A 132 -9.68 -15.37 -1.72
CA LYS A 132 -9.86 -14.63 -2.97
C LYS A 132 -8.59 -13.85 -3.27
N ALA A 133 -8.04 -14.03 -4.47
CA ALA A 133 -6.94 -13.20 -4.94
C ALA A 133 -7.43 -11.75 -5.14
N CYS A 134 -6.68 -10.79 -4.64
CA CYS A 134 -6.89 -9.37 -4.94
C CYS A 134 -6.31 -9.10 -6.33
N THR A 135 -7.15 -8.72 -7.29
CA THR A 135 -6.68 -8.36 -8.64
C THR A 135 -6.09 -6.96 -8.64
N ASP A 136 -5.35 -6.61 -9.70
CA ASP A 136 -4.84 -5.25 -9.89
C ASP A 136 -5.99 -4.24 -9.92
N GLN A 137 -7.04 -4.54 -10.67
CA GLN A 137 -8.26 -3.73 -10.72
C GLN A 137 -8.90 -3.56 -9.34
N THR A 138 -8.92 -4.61 -8.52
CA THR A 138 -9.43 -4.50 -7.15
C THR A 138 -8.57 -3.55 -6.33
N LEU A 139 -7.25 -3.70 -6.38
CA LEU A 139 -6.34 -2.83 -5.64
C LEU A 139 -6.41 -1.37 -6.13
N GLU A 140 -6.60 -1.15 -7.43
CA GLU A 140 -6.84 0.16 -8.02
C GLU A 140 -8.15 0.80 -7.54
N CYS A 141 -9.24 0.03 -7.46
CA CYS A 141 -10.48 0.47 -6.86
C CYS A 141 -10.27 0.88 -5.39
N PHE A 142 -9.52 0.10 -4.62
CA PHE A 142 -9.19 0.47 -3.24
C PHE A 142 -8.46 1.81 -3.17
N MET A 143 -7.37 1.96 -3.94
CA MET A 143 -6.58 3.21 -3.93
C MET A 143 -7.38 4.41 -4.43
N LYS A 144 -8.23 4.25 -5.45
CA LYS A 144 -9.17 5.29 -5.90
C LYS A 144 -10.12 5.69 -4.77
N GLY A 145 -10.64 4.71 -4.03
CA GLY A 145 -11.50 4.94 -2.87
C GLY A 145 -10.80 5.71 -1.75
N VAL A 146 -9.52 5.41 -1.50
CA VAL A 146 -8.69 6.17 -0.56
C VAL A 146 -8.48 7.60 -1.05
N THR A 147 -8.13 7.82 -2.33
CA THR A 147 -8.00 9.16 -2.91
C THR A 147 -9.28 9.98 -2.73
N LEU A 148 -10.43 9.42 -3.13
CA LEU A 148 -11.72 10.12 -3.04
C LEU A 148 -12.06 10.50 -1.60
N ASN A 149 -11.81 9.60 -0.63
CA ASN A 149 -12.06 9.90 0.79
C ASN A 149 -11.20 11.07 1.30
N ASN A 150 -9.92 11.13 0.89
CA ASN A 150 -9.02 12.22 1.32
C ASN A 150 -9.36 13.55 0.65
N THR A 151 -9.94 13.56 -0.56
CA THR A 151 -10.37 14.80 -1.23
C THR A 151 -11.72 15.34 -0.72
N THR A 152 -12.60 14.48 -0.20
CA THR A 152 -13.90 14.92 0.34
C THR A 152 -13.85 15.46 1.77
N GLU A 153 -12.74 15.25 2.49
CA GLU A 153 -12.53 15.74 3.85
C GLU A 153 -11.68 17.04 3.90
N GLY A 154 -11.38 17.64 2.74
CA GLY A 154 -10.62 18.89 2.61
C GLY A 154 -11.48 20.10 2.29
#